data_AF-A0A1F5Z6R3-F1
#
_entry.id   AF-A0A1F5Z6R3-F1
#
_cell.length_a   1.000
_cell.length_b   1.000
_cell.length_c   1.000
_cell.angle_alpha   90.00
_cell.angle_beta   90.00
_cell.angle_gamma   90.00
#
_symmetry.space_group_name_H-M   'P 1'
#
loop_
_entity.id
_entity.type
_entity.pdbx_description
1 polymer ?
#
loop_
_entity_poly.entity_id
_entity_poly.type
_entity_poly.pdbx_seq_one_letter_code
_entity_poly.pdbx_strand_id
1 'polypeptide(L)'
;MPVKKTLGKTSTADKKLSLNKRNAKSFLKNYFSKSFFTKKNLIIIGILFLVLVFWLLRKYYIVATVNGQPVSRFELNSRLNSQFSDSVLDQLINERLILGAARQEGIFITADEIESRVKKIEENLGGKMSLNEALSMQGLDTTTFRRQLELQLSIEKLFDKQTSVSSTDIEKYLENNKELSSEATDPAKLRSEVEGFIKQQKVSELYEEWFNKIRKDAKIEKNI
;
A
#
# COMPACT_ATOMS: atom_id res chain seq x y z
N MET A 1 -46.97 -66.68 16.32
CA MET A 1 -48.38 -66.53 16.78
C MET A 1 -48.38 -65.70 18.06
N PRO A 2 -49.38 -64.88 18.40
CA PRO A 2 -50.21 -64.00 17.57
C PRO A 2 -50.36 -62.56 18.15
N VAL A 3 -50.87 -61.64 17.31
CA VAL A 3 -51.85 -60.54 17.59
C VAL A 3 -51.43 -59.35 18.49
N LYS A 4 -51.25 -58.12 17.97
CA LYS A 4 -52.18 -57.07 17.44
C LYS A 4 -52.75 -56.11 18.51
N LYS A 5 -52.71 -54.82 18.14
CA LYS A 5 -53.65 -53.69 18.37
C LYS A 5 -53.50 -52.81 19.64
N THR A 6 -53.02 -51.56 19.48
CA THR A 6 -53.76 -50.24 19.41
C THR A 6 -53.98 -49.62 20.81
N LEU A 7 -54.02 -48.30 21.10
CA LEU A 7 -54.23 -47.03 20.39
C LEU A 7 -53.94 -45.85 21.39
N GLY A 8 -53.56 -44.66 20.92
CA GLY A 8 -53.74 -43.36 21.62
C GLY A 8 -52.44 -42.56 21.91
N LYS A 9 -52.06 -41.56 21.09
CA LYS A 9 -52.29 -40.07 21.24
C LYS A 9 -51.76 -39.53 22.59
N THR A 10 -50.89 -38.50 22.71
CA THR A 10 -50.72 -37.25 21.95
C THR A 10 -49.49 -36.47 22.49
N SER A 11 -48.77 -35.80 21.58
CA SER A 11 -47.89 -34.61 21.71
C SER A 11 -47.28 -34.21 23.07
N THR A 12 -45.95 -34.31 23.19
CA THR A 12 -45.09 -33.76 24.27
C THR A 12 -44.02 -32.78 23.75
N ALA A 13 -44.18 -32.24 22.54
CA ALA A 13 -43.15 -31.37 21.93
C ALA A 13 -43.29 -29.87 22.27
N ASP A 14 -44.49 -29.36 22.58
CA ASP A 14 -44.70 -27.91 22.76
C ASP A 14 -44.46 -27.37 24.18
N LYS A 15 -44.15 -28.23 25.17
CA LYS A 15 -44.00 -27.79 26.57
C LYS A 15 -42.58 -27.41 26.99
N LYS A 16 -41.57 -27.57 26.12
CA LYS A 16 -40.16 -27.31 26.47
C LYS A 16 -39.57 -25.98 25.97
N LEU A 17 -40.33 -25.16 25.23
CA LEU A 17 -39.78 -23.91 24.65
C LEU A 17 -40.11 -22.61 25.41
N SER A 18 -40.91 -22.65 26.49
CA SER A 18 -41.33 -21.44 27.21
C SER A 18 -40.73 -21.24 28.61
N LEU A 19 -39.92 -22.18 29.12
CA LEU A 19 -39.41 -22.15 30.50
C LEU A 19 -37.96 -21.68 30.67
N ASN A 20 -37.29 -21.20 29.62
CA ASN A 20 -35.88 -20.77 29.72
C ASN A 20 -35.56 -19.42 29.07
N LYS A 21 -36.47 -18.44 29.19
CA LYS A 21 -36.17 -17.02 28.93
C LYS A 21 -36.46 -16.11 30.13
N ARG A 22 -37.29 -16.55 31.08
CA ARG A 22 -37.63 -15.79 32.30
C ARG A 22 -36.53 -15.89 33.36
N ASN A 23 -35.89 -17.05 33.48
CA ASN A 23 -34.86 -17.26 34.51
C ASN A 23 -33.57 -16.50 34.19
N ALA A 24 -33.06 -16.53 32.95
CA ALA A 24 -31.86 -15.79 32.56
C ALA A 24 -31.98 -14.27 32.81
N LYS A 25 -33.14 -13.66 32.52
CA LYS A 25 -33.40 -12.24 32.80
C LYS A 25 -33.49 -11.93 34.30
N SER A 26 -34.05 -12.84 35.11
CA SER A 26 -34.12 -12.65 36.57
C SER A 26 -32.77 -12.84 37.26
N PHE A 27 -31.94 -13.77 36.78
CA PHE A 27 -30.57 -13.99 37.27
C PHE A 27 -29.67 -12.80 36.94
N LEU A 28 -29.78 -12.21 35.74
CA LEU A 28 -29.08 -10.96 35.41
C LEU A 28 -29.59 -9.77 36.25
N LYS A 29 -30.90 -9.65 36.46
CA LYS A 29 -31.50 -8.53 37.22
C LYS A 29 -31.09 -8.52 38.69
N ASN A 30 -30.79 -9.67 39.30
CA ASN A 30 -30.38 -9.77 40.70
C ASN A 30 -28.87 -9.57 40.92
N TYR A 31 -28.05 -9.74 39.88
CA TYR A 31 -26.65 -9.32 39.91
C TYR A 31 -26.48 -7.81 39.70
N PHE A 32 -27.40 -7.20 38.94
CA PHE A 32 -27.46 -5.76 38.68
C PHE A 32 -28.43 -5.02 39.64
N SER A 33 -28.37 -5.32 40.95
CA SER A 33 -29.17 -4.58 41.94
C SER A 33 -28.61 -3.16 42.16
N LYS A 34 -29.50 -2.19 42.41
CA LYS A 34 -29.23 -0.74 42.53
C LYS A 34 -28.19 -0.33 43.60
N SER A 35 -27.61 -1.26 44.35
CA SER A 35 -26.55 -1.01 45.34
C SER A 35 -25.15 -0.83 44.75
N PHE A 36 -24.93 -1.16 43.48
CA PHE A 36 -23.61 -1.04 42.82
C PHE A 36 -23.27 0.37 42.30
N PHE A 37 -24.25 1.28 42.25
CA PHE A 37 -24.11 2.62 41.64
C PHE A 37 -24.05 3.77 42.66
N THR A 38 -23.44 3.55 43.83
CA THR A 38 -23.05 4.68 44.69
C THR A 38 -21.88 5.42 44.04
N LYS A 39 -21.81 6.76 44.19
CA LYS A 39 -20.73 7.58 43.58
C LYS A 39 -19.33 7.03 43.89
N LYS A 40 -19.13 6.44 45.08
CA LYS A 40 -17.88 5.79 45.50
C LYS A 40 -17.57 4.51 44.69
N ASN A 41 -18.56 3.64 44.47
CA ASN A 41 -18.37 2.41 43.69
C ASN A 41 -18.19 2.71 42.20
N LEU A 42 -18.82 3.75 41.66
CA LEU A 42 -18.59 4.24 40.30
C LEU A 42 -17.15 4.74 40.11
N ILE A 43 -16.57 5.43 41.10
CA ILE A 43 -15.16 5.84 41.08
C ILE A 43 -14.26 4.61 41.08
N ILE A 44 -14.54 3.61 41.92
CA ILE A 44 -13.76 2.36 42.01
C ILE A 44 -13.83 1.58 40.68
N ILE A 45 -15.01 1.45 40.09
CA ILE A 45 -15.21 0.81 38.79
C ILE A 45 -14.50 1.59 37.68
N GLY A 46 -14.52 2.93 37.72
CA GLY A 46 -13.79 3.79 36.79
C GLY A 46 -12.27 3.62 36.88
N ILE A 47 -11.72 3.51 38.09
CA ILE A 47 -10.28 3.23 38.31
C ILE A 47 -9.94 1.83 37.82
N LEU A 48 -10.76 0.82 38.15
CA LEU A 48 -10.54 -0.56 37.71
C LEU A 48 -10.61 -0.67 36.17
N PHE A 49 -11.52 0.07 35.55
CA PHE A 49 -11.64 0.19 34.10
C PHE A 49 -10.41 0.89 33.50
N LEU A 50 -9.89 1.96 34.11
CA LEU A 50 -8.66 2.61 33.69
C LEU A 50 -7.44 1.69 33.75
N VAL A 51 -7.31 0.88 34.81
CA VAL A 51 -6.25 -0.12 34.94
C VAL A 51 -6.40 -1.22 33.89
N LEU A 52 -7.62 -1.68 33.63
CA LEU A 52 -7.91 -2.67 32.58
C LEU A 52 -7.60 -2.13 31.18
N VAL A 53 -8.01 -0.89 30.88
CA VAL A 53 -7.71 -0.19 29.63
C VAL A 53 -6.21 0.02 29.47
N PHE A 54 -5.50 0.44 30.52
CA PHE A 54 -4.05 0.57 30.51
C PHE A 54 -3.37 -0.78 30.25
N TRP A 55 -3.86 -1.87 30.84
CA TRP A 55 -3.34 -3.22 30.61
C TRP A 55 -3.60 -3.70 29.17
N LEU A 56 -4.78 -3.42 28.61
CA LEU A 56 -5.12 -3.71 27.21
C LEU A 56 -4.31 -2.85 26.21
N LEU A 57 -3.99 -1.61 26.58
CA LEU A 57 -3.21 -0.68 25.76
C LEU A 57 -1.71 -0.99 25.76
N ARG A 58 -1.16 -1.59 26.83
CA ARG A 58 0.28 -1.95 26.93
C ARG A 58 0.79 -2.75 25.73
N LYS A 59 -0.03 -3.64 25.16
CA LYS A 59 0.33 -4.45 23.98
C LYS A 59 0.49 -3.60 22.71
N TYR A 60 -0.13 -2.42 22.64
CA TYR A 60 0.01 -1.49 21.51
C TYR A 60 1.20 -0.55 21.66
N TYR A 61 1.71 -0.30 22.88
CA TYR A 61 2.81 0.66 23.08
C TYR A 61 4.21 0.05 22.98
N ILE A 62 4.36 -1.26 23.12
CA ILE A 62 5.66 -1.95 23.09
C ILE A 62 5.81 -2.69 21.76
N VAL A 63 6.91 -2.44 21.04
CA VAL A 63 7.21 -3.09 19.74
C VAL A 63 8.11 -4.30 19.94
N ALA A 64 9.09 -4.17 20.84
CA ALA A 64 10.07 -5.21 21.12
C ALA A 64 10.53 -5.11 22.58
N THR A 65 11.16 -6.16 23.09
CA THR A 65 11.82 -6.17 24.40
C THR A 65 13.23 -6.72 24.24
N VAL A 66 14.23 -6.02 24.78
CA VAL A 66 15.64 -6.44 24.78
C VAL A 66 16.08 -6.64 26.22
N ASN A 67 16.43 -7.87 26.61
CA ASN A 67 16.85 -8.19 27.99
C ASN A 67 15.89 -7.68 29.09
N GLY A 68 14.58 -7.72 28.83
CA GLY A 68 13.56 -7.22 29.76
C GLY A 68 13.30 -5.70 29.69
N GLN A 69 14.06 -4.95 28.89
CA GLN A 69 13.80 -3.53 28.62
C GLN A 69 12.86 -3.37 27.42
N PRO A 70 11.68 -2.74 27.57
CA PRO A 70 10.74 -2.55 26.47
C PRO A 70 11.18 -1.41 25.55
N VAL A 71 11.13 -1.65 24.24
CA VAL A 71 11.24 -0.63 23.20
C VAL A 71 9.85 -0.12 22.86
N SER A 72 9.62 1.17 23.07
CA SER A 72 8.31 1.78 22.86
C SER A 72 8.08 2.15 21.39
N ARG A 73 6.82 2.09 20.93
CA ARG A 73 6.41 2.62 19.62
C ARG A 73 6.73 4.09 19.45
N PHE A 74 6.61 4.86 20.53
CA PHE A 74 6.90 6.29 20.51
C PHE A 74 8.37 6.54 20.21
N GLU A 75 9.27 5.83 20.89
CA GLU A 75 10.70 5.92 20.64
C GLU A 75 11.05 5.51 19.20
N LEU A 76 10.53 4.37 18.73
CA LEU A 76 10.74 3.92 17.36
C LEU A 76 10.27 4.96 16.34
N ASN A 77 9.02 5.43 16.47
CA ASN A 77 8.44 6.40 15.54
C ASN A 77 9.15 7.76 15.62
N SER A 78 9.57 8.20 16.81
CA SER A 78 10.33 9.45 16.96
C SER A 78 11.68 9.35 16.25
N ARG A 79 12.38 8.22 16.36
CA ARG A 79 13.65 7.97 15.67
C ARG A 79 13.47 7.85 14.16
N LEU A 80 12.40 7.18 13.70
CA LEU A 80 12.07 7.08 12.28
C LEU A 80 11.72 8.45 11.69
N ASN A 81 10.88 9.22 12.38
CA ASN A 81 10.50 10.55 11.92
C ASN A 81 11.72 11.47 11.86
N SER A 82 12.53 11.51 12.92
CA SER A 82 13.74 12.34 12.94
C SER A 82 14.74 11.98 11.84
N GLN A 83 14.78 10.73 11.37
CA GLN A 83 15.72 10.30 10.34
C GLN A 83 15.16 10.39 8.92
N PHE A 84 13.86 10.14 8.74
CA PHE A 84 13.28 9.92 7.42
C PHE A 84 12.14 10.89 7.08
N SER A 85 11.58 11.65 8.03
CA SER A 85 10.42 12.51 7.76
C SER A 85 10.65 13.51 6.64
N ASP A 86 11.78 14.20 6.62
CA ASP A 86 12.06 15.21 5.59
C ASP A 86 12.20 14.58 4.21
N SER A 87 12.94 13.48 4.11
CA SER A 87 13.16 12.77 2.84
C SER A 87 11.85 12.17 2.30
N VAL A 88 11.07 11.49 3.15
CA VAL A 88 9.78 10.90 2.78
C VAL A 88 8.78 12.00 2.42
N LEU A 89 8.75 13.11 3.16
CA LEU A 89 7.88 14.24 2.83
C LEU A 89 8.28 14.87 1.49
N ASP A 90 9.57 15.07 1.23
CA ASP A 90 10.04 15.61 -0.05
C ASP A 90 9.65 14.71 -1.21
N GLN A 91 9.86 13.39 -1.08
CA GLN A 91 9.41 12.41 -2.07
C GLN A 91 7.90 12.53 -2.32
N LEU A 92 7.08 12.57 -1.27
CA LEU A 92 5.63 12.69 -1.38
C LEU A 92 5.16 14.02 -1.99
N ILE A 93 5.93 15.10 -1.81
CA ILE A 93 5.70 16.38 -2.48
C ILE A 93 6.00 16.23 -3.97
N ASN A 94 7.17 15.67 -4.31
CA ASN A 94 7.60 15.49 -5.70
C ASN A 94 6.61 14.61 -6.47
N GLU A 95 6.16 13.50 -5.89
CA GLU A 95 5.12 12.63 -6.46
C GLU A 95 3.82 13.41 -6.74
N ARG A 96 3.37 14.23 -5.79
CA ARG A 96 2.16 15.04 -5.96
C ARG A 96 2.31 16.10 -7.04
N LEU A 97 3.47 16.73 -7.15
CA LEU A 97 3.75 17.72 -8.19
C LEU A 97 3.71 17.09 -9.57
N ILE A 98 4.38 15.94 -9.74
CA ILE A 98 4.43 15.23 -11.01
C ILE A 98 3.04 14.77 -11.46
N LEU A 99 2.31 14.08 -10.57
CA LEU A 99 0.96 13.61 -10.89
C LEU A 99 -0.02 14.77 -11.07
N GLY A 100 0.14 15.85 -10.31
CA GLY A 100 -0.65 17.06 -10.45
C GLY A 100 -0.47 17.71 -11.83
N ALA A 101 0.79 17.89 -12.25
CA ALA A 101 1.12 18.47 -13.55
C ALA A 101 0.68 17.56 -14.71
N ALA A 102 0.88 16.25 -14.62
CA ALA A 102 0.38 15.30 -15.63
C ALA A 102 -1.14 15.41 -15.81
N ARG A 103 -1.90 15.51 -14.71
CA ARG A 103 -3.36 15.70 -14.76
C ARG A 103 -3.78 17.03 -15.37
N GLN A 104 -3.00 18.11 -15.17
CA GLN A 104 -3.27 19.42 -15.79
C GLN A 104 -3.15 19.35 -17.32
N GLU A 105 -2.22 18.53 -17.82
CA GLU A 105 -2.06 18.22 -19.25
C GLU A 105 -3.06 17.16 -19.76
N GLY A 106 -4.02 16.75 -18.93
CA GLY A 106 -5.03 15.75 -19.28
C GLY A 106 -4.49 14.31 -19.36
N ILE A 107 -3.32 14.05 -18.79
CA ILE A 107 -2.69 12.73 -18.79
C ILE A 107 -3.17 11.95 -17.57
N PHE A 108 -3.82 10.82 -17.84
CA PHE A 108 -4.24 9.86 -16.84
C PHE A 108 -3.67 8.48 -17.20
N ILE A 109 -3.12 7.79 -16.22
CA ILE A 109 -2.63 6.41 -16.39
C ILE A 109 -3.74 5.47 -15.96
N THR A 110 -4.11 4.57 -16.87
CA THR A 110 -5.13 3.56 -16.59
C THR A 110 -4.53 2.33 -15.92
N ALA A 111 -5.37 1.55 -15.24
CA ALA A 111 -4.94 0.29 -14.64
C ALA A 111 -4.38 -0.69 -15.70
N ASP A 112 -4.95 -0.68 -16.90
CA ASP A 112 -4.53 -1.54 -18.00
C ASP A 112 -3.12 -1.20 -18.50
N GLU A 113 -2.76 0.07 -18.51
CA GLU A 113 -1.40 0.51 -18.86
C GLU A 113 -0.37 0.09 -17.83
N ILE A 114 -0.71 0.20 -16.55
CA ILE A 114 0.13 -0.31 -15.46
C ILE A 114 0.29 -1.82 -15.59
N GLU A 115 -0.80 -2.54 -15.85
CA GLU A 115 -0.78 -4.00 -16.00
C GLU A 115 0.04 -4.45 -17.22
N SER A 116 -0.08 -3.73 -18.34
CA SER A 116 0.76 -3.98 -19.52
C SER A 116 2.25 -3.77 -19.21
N ARG A 117 2.59 -2.73 -18.43
CA ARG A 117 3.97 -2.49 -18.01
C ARG A 117 4.48 -3.55 -17.05
N VAL A 118 3.65 -3.99 -16.10
CA VAL A 118 3.95 -5.11 -15.19
C VAL A 118 4.27 -6.38 -15.99
N LYS A 119 3.43 -6.76 -16.95
CA LYS A 119 3.65 -7.94 -17.80
C LYS A 119 4.97 -7.88 -18.57
N LYS A 120 5.30 -6.72 -19.16
CA LYS A 120 6.60 -6.53 -19.83
C LYS A 120 7.78 -6.75 -18.88
N ILE A 121 7.65 -6.32 -17.62
CA ILE A 121 8.69 -6.52 -16.61
C ILE A 121 8.77 -8.00 -16.22
N GLU A 122 7.65 -8.68 -16.08
CA GLU A 122 7.60 -10.14 -15.81
C GLU A 122 8.21 -10.96 -16.97
N GLU A 123 7.93 -10.59 -18.21
CA GLU A 123 8.54 -11.17 -19.41
C GLU A 123 10.07 -11.02 -19.39
N ASN A 124 10.58 -9.84 -19.00
CA ASN A 124 12.01 -9.58 -18.89
C ASN A 124 12.70 -10.39 -17.77
N LEU A 125 11.97 -10.79 -16.72
CA LEU A 125 12.49 -11.70 -15.68
C LEU A 125 12.66 -13.14 -16.20
N GLY A 126 12.08 -13.47 -17.34
CA GLY A 126 12.24 -14.76 -18.01
C GLY A 126 11.76 -15.95 -17.17
N GLY A 127 10.84 -15.72 -16.22
CA GLY A 127 10.27 -16.75 -15.35
C GLY A 127 11.22 -17.35 -14.30
N LYS A 128 12.45 -16.83 -14.16
CA LYS A 128 13.42 -17.33 -13.15
C LYS A 128 13.00 -17.03 -11.71
N MET A 129 12.24 -15.96 -11.54
CA MET A 129 11.74 -15.45 -10.26
C MET A 129 10.44 -14.71 -10.54
N SER A 130 9.44 -14.87 -9.68
CA SER A 130 8.22 -14.07 -9.80
C SER A 130 8.51 -12.61 -9.42
N LEU A 131 7.78 -11.67 -10.03
CA LEU A 131 7.91 -10.25 -9.68
C LEU A 131 7.70 -10.00 -8.18
N ASN A 132 6.74 -10.69 -7.55
CA ASN A 132 6.48 -10.53 -6.12
C ASN A 132 7.65 -11.00 -5.23
N GLU A 133 8.35 -12.07 -5.62
CA GLU A 133 9.56 -12.51 -4.92
C GLU A 133 10.69 -11.49 -5.07
N ALA A 134 10.89 -10.97 -6.29
CA ALA A 134 11.89 -9.94 -6.57
C ALA A 134 11.64 -8.66 -5.74
N LEU A 135 10.39 -8.21 -5.68
CA LEU A 135 9.99 -7.05 -4.87
C LEU A 135 10.19 -7.31 -3.37
N SER A 136 9.79 -8.48 -2.88
CA SER A 136 9.93 -8.85 -1.47
C SER A 136 11.39 -8.89 -1.02
N MET A 137 12.30 -9.37 -1.89
CA MET A 137 13.74 -9.35 -1.62
C MET A 137 14.31 -7.93 -1.49
N GLN A 138 13.69 -6.96 -2.15
CA GLN A 138 14.06 -5.54 -2.06
C GLN A 138 13.31 -4.80 -0.93
N GLY A 139 12.45 -5.50 -0.17
CA GLY A 139 11.60 -4.88 0.84
C GLY A 139 10.52 -3.96 0.25
N LEU A 140 10.20 -4.12 -1.03
CA LEU A 140 9.17 -3.35 -1.72
C LEU A 140 7.85 -4.11 -1.75
N ASP A 141 6.75 -3.38 -1.55
CA ASP A 141 5.41 -3.90 -1.73
C ASP A 141 4.89 -3.63 -3.15
N THR A 142 3.96 -4.47 -3.60
CA THR A 142 3.36 -4.37 -4.94
C THR A 142 2.62 -3.05 -5.18
N THR A 143 2.07 -2.42 -4.14
CA THR A 143 1.33 -1.16 -4.27
C THR A 143 2.27 0.03 -4.47
N THR A 144 3.39 0.06 -3.75
CA THR A 144 4.47 1.04 -3.93
C THR A 144 5.10 0.87 -5.31
N PHE A 145 5.36 -0.37 -5.73
CA PHE A 145 5.85 -0.64 -7.08
C PHE A 145 4.89 -0.14 -8.17
N ARG A 146 3.59 -0.44 -8.06
CA ARG A 146 2.57 0.06 -9.02
C ARG A 146 2.49 1.58 -9.04
N ARG A 147 2.65 2.26 -7.89
CA ARG A 147 2.71 3.72 -7.83
C ARG A 147 3.94 4.29 -8.54
N GLN A 148 5.10 3.64 -8.38
CA GLN A 148 6.31 4.03 -9.11
C GLN A 148 6.13 3.87 -10.62
N LEU A 149 5.46 2.81 -11.08
CA LEU A 149 5.10 2.64 -12.49
C LEU A 149 4.14 3.73 -12.97
N GLU A 150 3.14 4.10 -12.18
CA GLU A 150 2.23 5.21 -12.51
C GLU A 150 2.99 6.52 -12.72
N LEU A 151 3.92 6.84 -11.82
CA LEU A 151 4.78 8.03 -11.94
C LEU A 151 5.66 7.97 -13.20
N GLN A 152 6.32 6.85 -13.44
CA GLN A 152 7.16 6.66 -14.62
C GLN A 152 6.35 6.83 -15.91
N LEU A 153 5.20 6.16 -16.02
CA LEU A 153 4.33 6.26 -17.20
C LEU A 153 3.78 7.67 -17.40
N SER A 154 3.49 8.39 -16.30
CA SER A 154 3.04 9.79 -16.36
C SER A 154 4.13 10.69 -16.94
N ILE A 155 5.38 10.51 -16.51
CA ILE A 155 6.54 11.26 -17.03
C ILE A 155 6.78 10.93 -18.50
N GLU A 156 6.78 9.64 -18.87
CA GLU A 156 6.96 9.20 -20.27
C GLU A 156 5.91 9.83 -21.19
N LYS A 157 4.63 9.80 -20.79
CA LYS A 157 3.54 10.42 -21.57
C LYS A 157 3.64 11.94 -21.66
N LEU A 158 4.10 12.59 -20.60
CA LEU A 158 4.24 14.04 -20.56
C LEU A 158 5.23 14.53 -21.62
N PHE A 159 6.32 13.80 -21.81
CA PHE A 159 7.38 14.16 -22.75
C PHE A 159 7.30 13.43 -24.09
N ASP A 160 6.32 12.56 -24.32
CA ASP A 160 6.22 11.72 -25.52
C ASP A 160 6.31 12.53 -26.82
N LYS A 161 5.58 13.67 -26.87
CA LYS A 161 5.59 14.59 -28.03
C LYS A 161 6.95 15.29 -28.23
N GLN A 162 7.69 15.55 -27.17
CA GLN A 162 8.96 16.28 -27.19
C GLN A 162 10.17 15.35 -27.40
N THR A 163 9.97 14.05 -27.19
CA THR A 163 11.04 13.04 -27.19
C THR A 163 11.01 12.16 -28.44
N SER A 164 10.21 12.50 -29.45
CA SER A 164 10.21 11.81 -30.75
C SER A 164 11.62 11.76 -31.33
N VAL A 165 12.12 10.56 -31.56
CA VAL A 165 13.48 10.32 -32.06
C VAL A 165 13.44 10.27 -33.59
N SER A 166 14.31 11.05 -34.24
CA SER A 166 14.42 11.02 -35.69
C SER A 166 15.36 9.90 -36.15
N SER A 167 15.21 9.41 -37.38
CA SER A 167 16.14 8.44 -37.97
C SER A 167 17.59 8.96 -37.98
N THR A 168 17.77 10.27 -38.16
CA THR A 168 19.07 10.94 -38.11
C THR A 168 19.72 10.91 -36.73
N ASP A 169 18.93 10.92 -35.65
CA ASP A 169 19.46 10.82 -34.28
C ASP A 169 20.01 9.40 -34.03
N ILE A 170 19.31 8.38 -34.53
CA ILE A 170 19.72 6.98 -34.43
C ILE A 170 21.00 6.74 -35.23
N GLU A 171 21.09 7.26 -36.45
CA GLU A 171 22.27 7.12 -37.30
C GLU A 171 23.50 7.78 -36.67
N LYS A 172 23.37 9.02 -36.17
CA LYS A 172 24.46 9.70 -35.45
C LYS A 172 24.92 8.92 -34.23
N TYR A 173 23.99 8.31 -33.49
CA TYR A 173 24.35 7.51 -32.32
C TYR A 173 25.12 6.24 -32.71
N LEU A 174 24.66 5.53 -33.74
CA LEU A 174 25.32 4.32 -34.25
C LEU A 174 26.69 4.63 -34.87
N GLU A 175 26.84 5.77 -35.55
CA GLU A 175 28.13 6.23 -36.10
C GLU A 175 29.14 6.58 -35.01
N ASN A 176 28.68 7.16 -33.90
CA ASN A 176 29.53 7.45 -32.75
C ASN A 176 29.86 6.19 -31.94
N ASN A 177 29.05 5.13 -32.06
CA ASN A 177 29.19 3.87 -31.33
C ASN A 177 29.30 2.68 -32.29
N LYS A 178 30.30 2.70 -33.19
CA LYS A 178 30.46 1.71 -34.27
C LYS A 178 30.63 0.27 -33.78
N GLU A 179 31.14 0.10 -32.56
CA GLU A 179 31.28 -1.21 -31.90
C GLU A 179 29.92 -1.87 -31.69
N LEU A 180 28.90 -1.11 -31.26
CA LEU A 180 27.53 -1.61 -31.08
C LEU A 180 26.91 -2.13 -32.39
N SER A 181 27.21 -1.46 -33.49
CA SER A 181 26.73 -1.88 -34.82
C SER A 181 27.44 -3.14 -35.33
N SER A 182 28.70 -3.34 -34.93
CA SER A 182 29.54 -4.45 -35.39
C SER A 182 29.24 -5.75 -34.65
N GLU A 183 28.79 -5.67 -33.40
CA GLU A 183 28.45 -6.83 -32.57
C GLU A 183 26.97 -7.26 -32.67
N ALA A 184 26.12 -6.42 -33.28
CA ALA A 184 24.69 -6.68 -33.33
C ALA A 184 24.32 -7.82 -34.28
N THR A 185 23.66 -8.85 -33.72
CA THR A 185 23.12 -9.98 -34.49
C THR A 185 21.84 -9.62 -35.25
N ASP A 186 21.10 -8.60 -34.79
CA ASP A 186 19.86 -8.10 -35.41
C ASP A 186 19.87 -6.55 -35.50
N PRO A 187 20.07 -5.98 -36.70
CA PRO A 187 20.09 -4.53 -36.91
C PRO A 187 18.77 -3.81 -36.61
N ALA A 188 17.63 -4.48 -36.77
CA ALA A 188 16.32 -3.87 -36.50
C ALA A 188 16.08 -3.76 -35.00
N LYS A 189 16.42 -4.82 -34.25
CA LYS A 189 16.37 -4.81 -32.79
C LYS A 189 17.33 -3.77 -32.20
N LEU A 190 18.56 -3.70 -32.71
CA LEU A 190 19.54 -2.69 -32.29
C LEU A 190 18.99 -1.26 -32.46
N ARG A 191 18.38 -0.94 -33.61
CA ARG A 191 17.81 0.39 -33.84
C ARG A 191 16.70 0.73 -32.85
N SER A 192 15.83 -0.23 -32.52
CA SER A 192 14.78 -0.03 -31.50
C SER A 192 15.35 0.18 -30.10
N GLU A 193 16.43 -0.54 -29.74
CA GLU A 193 17.11 -0.35 -28.45
C GLU A 193 17.79 1.02 -28.36
N VAL A 194 18.47 1.43 -29.44
CA VAL A 194 19.08 2.77 -29.55
C VAL A 194 18.03 3.87 -29.49
N GLU A 195 16.90 3.69 -30.18
CA GLU A 195 15.78 4.63 -30.10
C GLU A 195 15.28 4.77 -28.65
N GLY A 196 15.06 3.65 -27.96
CA GLY A 196 14.65 3.65 -26.55
C GLY A 196 15.67 4.35 -25.65
N PHE A 197 16.96 4.13 -25.89
CA PHE A 197 18.04 4.79 -25.15
C PHE A 197 18.06 6.31 -25.38
N ILE A 198 18.01 6.76 -26.64
CA ILE A 198 17.98 8.19 -26.99
C ILE A 198 16.73 8.84 -26.40
N LYS A 199 15.58 8.17 -26.48
CA LYS A 199 14.33 8.65 -25.87
C LYS A 199 14.49 8.83 -24.36
N GLN A 200 15.06 7.83 -23.68
CA GLN A 200 15.30 7.90 -22.24
C GLN A 200 16.25 9.06 -21.86
N GLN A 201 17.29 9.30 -22.65
CA GLN A 201 18.19 10.45 -22.45
C GLN A 201 17.44 11.77 -22.59
N LYS A 202 16.70 11.96 -23.69
CA LYS A 202 15.88 13.17 -23.92
C LYS A 202 14.85 13.38 -22.79
N VAL A 203 14.18 12.31 -22.34
CA VAL A 203 13.25 12.39 -21.19
C VAL A 203 13.98 12.86 -19.94
N SER A 204 15.17 12.34 -19.65
CA SER A 204 15.94 12.72 -18.46
C SER A 204 16.30 14.21 -18.47
N GLU A 205 16.79 14.71 -19.60
CA GLU A 205 17.15 16.13 -19.77
C GLU A 205 15.94 17.05 -19.61
N LEU A 206 14.84 16.74 -20.31
CA LEU A 206 13.61 17.53 -20.24
C LEU A 206 12.99 17.47 -18.84
N TYR A 207 13.06 16.31 -18.18
CA TYR A 207 12.53 16.12 -16.84
C TYR A 207 13.24 17.02 -15.83
N GLU A 208 14.58 17.10 -15.84
CA GLU A 208 15.30 17.93 -14.87
C GLU A 208 14.92 19.41 -14.99
N GLU A 209 14.88 19.96 -16.20
CA GLU A 209 14.50 21.36 -16.42
C GLU A 209 13.04 21.61 -16.01
N TRP A 210 12.13 20.77 -16.50
CA TRP A 210 10.71 20.88 -16.20
C TRP A 210 10.40 20.73 -14.71
N PHE A 211 11.02 19.74 -14.06
CA PHE A 211 10.78 19.42 -12.66
C PHE A 211 11.21 20.58 -11.75
N ASN A 212 12.38 21.16 -12.03
CA ASN A 212 12.88 22.33 -11.30
C ASN A 212 11.93 23.52 -11.45
N LYS A 213 11.38 23.72 -12.66
CA LYS A 213 10.40 24.79 -12.92
C LYS A 213 9.11 24.59 -12.13
N ILE A 214 8.46 23.42 -12.25
CA ILE A 214 7.19 23.19 -11.54
C ILE A 214 7.37 23.22 -10.02
N ARG A 215 8.52 22.78 -9.51
CA ARG A 215 8.81 22.79 -8.07
C ARG A 215 9.03 24.20 -7.54
N LYS A 216 9.66 25.07 -8.33
CA LYS A 216 9.84 26.49 -8.00
C LYS A 216 8.52 27.25 -8.03
N ASP A 217 7.65 26.94 -8.99
CA ASP A 217 6.36 27.60 -9.16
C ASP A 217 5.29 27.06 -8.19
N ALA A 218 5.52 25.88 -7.60
CA ALA A 218 4.61 25.26 -6.66
C ALA A 218 4.56 26.01 -5.31
N LYS A 219 3.34 26.24 -4.83
CA LYS A 219 3.11 26.71 -3.47
C LYS A 219 3.17 25.54 -2.48
N ILE A 220 4.29 25.40 -1.77
CA ILE A 220 4.52 24.32 -0.80
C ILE A 220 4.46 24.90 0.63
N GLU A 221 3.42 24.53 1.39
CA GLU A 221 3.29 24.87 2.81
C GLU A 221 3.54 23.60 3.65
N LYS A 222 4.56 23.65 4.52
CA LYS A 222 4.92 22.55 5.43
C LYS A 222 4.40 22.85 6.84
N ASN A 223 3.51 22.00 7.35
CA ASN A 223 2.89 22.12 8.68
C ASN A 223 3.35 20.98 9.59
N ILE A 224 4.65 20.92 9.86
CA ILE A 224 5.31 19.87 10.66
C ILE A 224 5.99 20.48 11.87
#